data_AF-U2KXD0-F1
#
_entry.id   AF-U2KXD0-F1
#
_cell.length_a   1.000
_cell.length_b   1.000
_cell.length_c   1.000
_cell.angle_alpha   90.00
_cell.angle_beta   90.00
_cell.angle_gamma   90.00
#
_symmetry.space_group_name_H-M   'P 1'
#
loop_
_entity.id
_entity.type
_entity.pdbx_description
1 polymer ?
#
loop_
_entity_poly.entity_id
_entity_poly.type
_entity_poly.pdbx_seq_one_letter_code
_entity_poly.pdbx_strand_id
1 'polypeptide(L)'
;MENGRFVTYTDKDRDIVRKGICEIAKVLLGDDTQRKLSMLFCLDWFMDPYYQQDISDIHDDLVLLLQTVITEPNEDDVIEDAIELLMSYELPPFPLIEEKRNRIPLKFQDDIAYLLDPKSFEE
;
A
#
# COMPACT_ATOMS: atom_id res chain seq x y z
N MET A 1 9.19 -16.43 -17.04
CA MET A 1 9.78 -16.53 -15.69
C MET A 1 9.87 -15.11 -15.22
N GLU A 2 8.89 -14.65 -14.46
CA GLU A 2 9.01 -13.36 -13.77
C GLU A 2 10.22 -13.48 -12.85
N ASN A 3 11.17 -12.57 -12.98
CA ASN A 3 12.26 -12.45 -12.02
C ASN A 3 11.62 -12.04 -10.71
N GLY A 4 11.28 -13.01 -9.85
CA GLY A 4 10.71 -12.73 -8.53
C GLY A 4 11.59 -11.73 -7.80
N ARG A 5 11.05 -10.55 -7.55
CA ARG A 5 11.73 -9.48 -6.82
C ARG A 5 11.95 -9.95 -5.39
N PHE A 6 13.20 -10.12 -4.97
CA PHE A 6 13.51 -10.57 -3.61
C PHE A 6 13.40 -9.40 -2.62
N VAL A 7 12.25 -9.27 -1.97
CA VAL A 7 12.02 -8.29 -0.90
C VAL A 7 11.93 -9.01 0.44
N THR A 8 12.57 -8.42 1.44
CA THR A 8 12.50 -8.90 2.83
C THR A 8 12.32 -7.70 3.74
N TYR A 9 11.77 -7.93 4.93
CA TYR A 9 11.74 -6.96 6.01
C TYR A 9 12.38 -7.58 7.26
N THR A 10 12.74 -6.73 8.20
CA THR A 10 13.45 -7.08 9.43
C THR A 10 12.66 -6.64 10.67
N ASP A 11 13.13 -7.02 11.85
CA ASP A 11 12.53 -6.52 13.10
C ASP A 11 12.60 -4.99 13.23
N LYS A 12 13.56 -4.33 12.56
CA LYS A 12 13.60 -2.85 12.50
C LYS A 12 12.40 -2.26 11.77
N ASP A 13 11.88 -2.96 10.76
CA ASP A 13 10.70 -2.52 10.01
C ASP A 13 9.45 -2.67 10.87
N ARG A 14 9.33 -3.78 11.60
CA ARG A 14 8.27 -3.99 12.60
C ARG A 14 8.30 -2.92 13.69
N ASP A 15 9.50 -2.56 14.16
CA ASP A 15 9.67 -1.50 15.15
C ASP A 15 9.27 -0.11 14.61
N ILE A 16 9.41 0.13 13.31
CA ILE A 16 8.92 1.37 12.67
C ILE A 16 7.39 1.38 12.67
N VAL A 17 6.75 0.29 12.25
CA VAL A 17 5.28 0.18 12.27
C VAL A 17 4.72 0.43 13.67
N ARG A 18 5.33 -0.20 14.68
CA ARG A 18 4.94 -0.03 16.10
C ARG A 18 5.18 1.37 16.68
N LYS A 19 6.05 2.19 16.06
CA LYS A 19 6.22 3.60 16.45
C LYS A 19 5.12 4.49 15.92
N GLY A 20 4.31 3.98 14.99
CA GLY A 20 3.13 4.62 14.46
C GLY A 20 3.34 5.32 13.13
N ILE A 21 2.25 5.90 12.63
CA ILE A 21 2.12 6.36 11.24
C ILE A 21 3.20 7.35 10.80
N CYS A 22 3.65 8.25 11.69
CA CYS A 22 4.68 9.23 11.35
C CYS A 22 6.00 8.58 10.89
N GLU A 23 6.38 7.45 11.47
CA GLU A 23 7.61 6.75 11.09
C GLU A 23 7.42 5.93 9.81
N ILE A 24 6.23 5.37 9.59
CA ILE A 24 5.86 4.69 8.34
C ILE A 24 5.90 5.69 7.18
N ALA A 25 5.28 6.86 7.35
CA ALA A 25 5.25 7.92 6.34
C ALA A 25 6.65 8.40 5.94
N LYS A 26 7.59 8.52 6.90
CA LYS A 26 8.99 8.87 6.60
C LYS A 26 9.66 7.87 5.67
N VAL A 27 9.29 6.59 5.74
CA VAL A 27 9.83 5.55 4.86
C VAL A 27 9.13 5.58 3.51
N LEU A 28 7.79 5.53 3.50
CA LEU A 28 7.01 5.44 2.26
C LEU A 28 7.11 6.68 1.37
N LEU A 29 7.30 7.86 1.97
CA LEU A 29 7.47 9.13 1.26
C LEU A 29 8.94 9.53 1.08
N GLY A 30 9.89 8.65 1.46
CA GLY A 30 11.31 8.87 1.23
C GLY A 30 11.74 8.58 -0.21
N ASP A 31 13.04 8.66 -0.48
CA ASP A 31 13.60 8.43 -1.82
C ASP A 31 14.16 7.00 -2.03
N ASP A 32 14.19 6.17 -0.97
CA ASP A 32 14.78 4.83 -1.04
C ASP A 32 13.70 3.79 -1.41
N THR A 33 13.64 3.45 -2.70
CA THR A 33 12.72 2.46 -3.25
C THR A 33 12.78 1.14 -2.50
N GLN A 34 13.98 0.59 -2.23
CA GLN A 34 14.11 -0.71 -1.57
C GLN A 34 13.52 -0.67 -0.14
N ARG A 35 13.70 0.45 0.57
CA ARG A 35 13.12 0.65 1.90
C ARG A 35 11.60 0.77 1.86
N LYS A 36 11.02 1.43 0.83
CA LYS A 36 9.57 1.45 0.62
C LYS A 36 9.03 0.04 0.44
N LEU A 37 9.66 -0.74 -0.44
CA LEU A 37 9.23 -2.12 -0.72
C LEU A 37 9.33 -3.02 0.50
N SER A 38 10.43 -2.94 1.27
CA SER A 38 10.54 -3.64 2.55
C SER A 38 9.45 -3.22 3.54
N MET A 39 9.05 -1.94 3.54
CA MET A 39 7.98 -1.44 4.41
C MET A 39 6.61 -1.94 3.97
N LEU A 40 6.27 -1.87 2.68
CA LEU A 40 5.01 -2.39 2.14
C LEU A 40 4.88 -3.90 2.39
N PHE A 41 5.96 -4.67 2.19
CA PHE A 41 5.99 -6.08 2.53
C PHE A 41 5.87 -6.36 4.03
N CYS A 42 6.35 -5.44 4.88
CA CYS A 42 6.13 -5.53 6.32
C CYS A 42 4.67 -5.25 6.68
N LEU A 43 4.06 -4.24 6.06
CA LEU A 43 2.67 -3.83 6.28
C LEU A 43 1.67 -4.92 5.89
N ASP A 44 1.95 -5.70 4.84
CA ASP A 44 1.16 -6.88 4.47
C ASP A 44 0.90 -7.80 5.68
N TRP A 45 1.97 -8.13 6.42
CA TRP A 45 1.87 -8.95 7.63
C TRP A 45 1.08 -8.30 8.78
N PHE A 46 1.08 -6.97 8.86
CA PHE A 46 0.32 -6.23 9.88
C PHE A 46 -1.15 -6.06 9.51
N MET A 47 -1.46 -5.90 8.22
CA MET A 47 -2.81 -5.72 7.72
C MET A 47 -3.56 -7.05 7.57
N ASP A 48 -2.85 -8.15 7.34
CA ASP A 48 -3.45 -9.47 7.22
C ASP A 48 -4.12 -9.93 8.53
N PRO A 49 -5.47 -10.09 8.53
CA PRO A 49 -6.22 -10.52 9.70
C PRO A 49 -5.78 -11.87 10.28
N TYR A 50 -5.14 -12.73 9.47
CA TYR A 50 -4.60 -14.01 9.91
C TYR A 50 -3.58 -13.86 11.05
N TYR A 51 -2.75 -12.80 11.01
CA TYR A 51 -1.72 -12.58 12.01
C TYR A 51 -2.18 -11.78 13.23
N GLN A 52 -3.41 -11.26 13.23
CA GLN A 52 -4.05 -10.62 14.38
C GLN A 52 -3.21 -9.49 15.00
N GLN A 53 -2.51 -8.73 14.17
CA GLN A 53 -1.80 -7.54 14.65
C GLN A 53 -2.79 -6.42 14.95
N ASP A 54 -2.55 -5.69 16.04
CA ASP A 54 -3.33 -4.51 16.36
C ASP A 54 -2.71 -3.28 15.71
N ILE A 55 -3.41 -2.75 14.70
CA ILE A 55 -3.09 -1.49 14.01
C ILE A 55 -4.27 -0.51 14.07
N SER A 56 -5.23 -0.74 14.97
CA SER A 56 -6.48 0.02 15.03
C SER A 56 -6.26 1.52 15.29
N ASP A 57 -5.16 1.88 15.94
CA ASP A 57 -4.75 3.25 16.23
C ASP A 57 -4.17 4.00 15.03
N ILE A 58 -3.69 3.29 14.00
CA ILE A 58 -3.08 3.86 12.79
C ILE A 58 -3.81 3.49 11.49
N HIS A 59 -4.84 2.65 11.56
CA HIS A 59 -5.50 2.04 10.40
C HIS A 59 -5.93 3.07 9.35
N ASP A 60 -6.76 4.03 9.73
CA ASP A 60 -7.33 5.00 8.78
C ASP A 60 -6.24 5.90 8.16
N ASP A 61 -5.24 6.28 8.95
CA ASP A 61 -4.10 7.05 8.46
C ASP A 61 -3.20 6.23 7.54
N LEU A 62 -3.06 4.93 7.79
CA LEU A 62 -2.32 4.00 6.94
C LEU A 62 -3.00 3.84 5.58
N VAL A 63 -4.32 3.65 5.56
CA VAL A 63 -5.11 3.58 4.33
C VAL A 63 -4.96 4.88 3.51
N LEU A 64 -5.00 6.03 4.17
CA LEU A 64 -4.79 7.32 3.51
C LEU A 64 -3.35 7.49 2.97
N LEU A 65 -2.36 7.00 3.71
CA LEU A 65 -0.95 7.01 3.31
C LEU A 65 -0.72 6.12 2.08
N LEU A 66 -1.31 4.92 2.03
CA LEU A 66 -1.23 4.04 0.88
C LEU A 66 -1.85 4.69 -0.37
N GLN A 67 -3.02 5.34 -0.24
CA GLN A 67 -3.58 6.13 -1.34
C GLN A 67 -2.65 7.27 -1.80
N THR A 68 -1.92 7.89 -0.86
CA THR A 68 -0.93 8.92 -1.18
C THR A 68 0.24 8.35 -1.98
N VAL A 69 0.75 7.18 -1.58
CA VAL A 69 1.84 6.46 -2.30
C VAL A 69 1.44 6.17 -3.75
N ILE A 70 0.18 5.78 -3.99
CA ILE A 70 -0.37 5.45 -5.31
C ILE A 70 -0.55 6.71 -6.19
N THR A 71 -0.92 7.83 -5.60
CA THR A 71 -1.37 9.04 -6.33
C THR A 71 -0.30 10.10 -6.54
N GLU A 72 0.85 9.96 -5.87
CA GLU A 72 2.03 10.79 -6.05
C GLU A 72 3.12 10.04 -6.84
N PRO A 73 4.10 10.74 -7.45
CA PRO A 73 5.15 10.09 -8.24
C PRO A 73 5.94 9.06 -7.42
N ASN A 74 5.88 7.80 -7.84
CA ASN A 74 6.59 6.67 -7.24
C ASN A 74 7.03 5.66 -8.30
N GLU A 75 7.91 4.76 -7.90
CA GLU A 75 8.29 3.61 -8.72
C GLU A 75 7.11 2.67 -8.92
N ASP A 76 7.04 2.05 -10.09
CA ASP A 76 5.91 1.21 -10.47
C ASP A 76 5.70 0.05 -9.48
N ASP A 77 6.76 -0.64 -9.08
CA ASP A 77 6.64 -1.73 -8.12
C ASP A 77 6.26 -1.27 -6.70
N VAL A 78 6.40 0.02 -6.37
CA VAL A 78 5.93 0.60 -5.10
C VAL A 78 4.42 0.87 -5.20
N ILE A 79 3.97 1.37 -6.35
CA ILE A 79 2.56 1.62 -6.63
C ILE A 79 1.79 0.30 -6.66
N GLU A 80 2.32 -0.72 -7.35
CA GLU A 80 1.73 -2.07 -7.45
C GLU A 80 1.52 -2.69 -6.07
N ASP A 81 2.57 -2.79 -5.25
CA ASP A 81 2.48 -3.30 -3.87
C ASP A 81 1.45 -2.53 -3.02
N ALA A 82 1.37 -1.20 -3.16
CA ALA A 82 0.42 -0.40 -2.41
C ALA A 82 -1.04 -0.62 -2.86
N ILE A 83 -1.26 -0.83 -4.16
CA ILE A 83 -2.57 -1.22 -4.71
C ILE A 83 -2.96 -2.61 -4.18
N GLU A 84 -2.04 -3.57 -4.21
CA GLU A 84 -2.29 -4.94 -3.72
C GLU A 84 -2.71 -4.96 -2.24
N LEU A 85 -2.07 -4.15 -1.39
CA LEU A 85 -2.45 -4.02 0.02
C LEU A 85 -3.88 -3.50 0.18
N LEU A 86 -4.25 -2.44 -0.53
CA LEU A 86 -5.62 -1.91 -0.47
C LEU A 86 -6.63 -2.91 -1.03
N MET A 87 -6.31 -3.59 -2.14
CA MET A 87 -7.20 -4.59 -2.73
C MET A 87 -7.42 -5.81 -1.83
N SER A 88 -6.39 -6.19 -1.06
CA SER A 88 -6.43 -7.41 -0.24
C SER A 88 -7.16 -7.20 1.08
N TYR A 89 -7.05 -6.01 1.67
CA TYR A 89 -7.48 -5.78 3.05
C TYR A 89 -8.54 -4.69 3.21
N GLU A 90 -8.73 -3.83 2.21
CA GLU A 90 -9.64 -2.68 2.30
C GLU A 90 -10.75 -2.72 1.25
N LEU A 91 -11.77 -1.91 1.49
CA LEU A 91 -12.86 -1.67 0.55
C LEU A 91 -13.05 -0.15 0.36
N PRO A 92 -13.54 0.28 -0.82
CA PRO A 92 -13.82 1.69 -1.07
C PRO A 92 -14.81 2.26 -0.03
N PRO A 93 -14.80 3.59 0.19
CA PRO A 93 -14.24 4.63 -0.69
C PRO A 93 -12.74 4.93 -0.51
N PHE A 94 -12.08 5.31 -1.61
CA PHE A 94 -10.68 5.74 -1.64
C PHE A 94 -10.56 7.17 -2.20
N PRO A 95 -10.84 8.20 -1.39
CA PRO A 95 -11.05 9.57 -1.88
C PRO A 95 -9.87 10.17 -2.63
N LEU A 96 -8.63 9.87 -2.24
CA LEU A 96 -7.45 10.40 -2.94
C LEU A 96 -7.27 9.72 -4.30
N ILE A 97 -7.54 8.42 -4.39
CA ILE A 97 -7.47 7.67 -5.66
C ILE A 97 -8.56 8.17 -6.61
N GLU A 98 -9.78 8.39 -6.11
CA GLU A 98 -10.89 8.95 -6.88
C GLU A 98 -10.56 10.35 -7.42
N GLU A 99 -10.05 11.25 -6.57
CA GLU A 99 -9.71 12.63 -6.93
C GLU A 99 -8.53 12.71 -7.91
N LYS A 100 -7.48 11.91 -7.68
CA LYS A 100 -6.21 11.99 -8.39
C LYS A 100 -5.97 10.86 -9.38
N ARG A 101 -7.03 10.18 -9.84
CA ARG A 101 -6.95 9.03 -10.77
C ARG A 101 -6.09 9.32 -12.01
N ASN A 102 -6.13 10.54 -12.52
CA ASN A 102 -5.37 10.99 -13.70
C ASN A 102 -3.85 11.08 -13.47
N ARG A 103 -3.38 11.04 -12.22
CA ARG A 103 -1.95 11.01 -11.87
C ARG A 103 -1.38 9.59 -11.84
N ILE A 104 -2.24 8.58 -11.73
CA ILE A 104 -1.84 7.18 -11.63
C ILE A 104 -1.46 6.68 -13.04
N PRO A 105 -0.30 6.02 -13.21
CA PRO A 105 0.14 5.49 -14.50
C PRO A 105 -0.93 4.64 -15.18
N LEU A 106 -1.08 4.79 -16.51
CA LEU A 106 -2.14 4.15 -17.29
C LEU A 106 -2.21 2.63 -17.13
N LYS A 107 -1.06 1.98 -16.90
CA LYS A 107 -1.00 0.52 -16.72
C LYS A 107 -1.72 0.00 -15.48
N PHE A 108 -1.92 0.83 -14.46
CA PHE A 108 -2.62 0.45 -13.23
C PHE A 108 -4.12 0.80 -13.29
N GLN A 109 -4.63 1.36 -14.40
CA GLN A 109 -6.00 1.87 -14.43
C GLN A 109 -7.06 0.78 -14.32
N ASP A 110 -6.73 -0.45 -14.74
CA ASP A 110 -7.59 -1.62 -14.58
C ASP A 110 -7.65 -2.04 -13.11
N ASP A 111 -6.51 -2.10 -12.43
CA ASP A 111 -6.45 -2.41 -10.99
C ASP A 111 -7.16 -1.32 -10.17
N ILE A 112 -6.97 -0.04 -10.52
CA ILE A 112 -7.70 1.06 -9.88
C ILE A 112 -9.21 0.98 -10.15
N ALA A 113 -9.63 0.55 -11.34
CA ALA A 113 -11.05 0.35 -11.63
C ALA A 113 -11.65 -0.76 -10.76
N TYR A 114 -10.93 -1.88 -10.61
CA TYR A 114 -11.32 -2.97 -9.73
C TYR A 114 -11.34 -2.55 -8.26
N LEU A 115 -10.28 -1.86 -7.79
CA LEU A 115 -10.17 -1.38 -6.42
C LEU A 115 -11.33 -0.43 -6.03
N LEU A 116 -11.76 0.44 -6.95
CA LEU A 116 -12.85 1.38 -6.70
C LEU A 116 -14.26 0.75 -6.79
N ASP A 117 -14.41 -0.33 -7.55
CA ASP A 117 -15.69 -1.02 -7.72
C ASP A 117 -15.51 -2.54 -7.93
N PRO A 118 -15.15 -3.29 -6.87
CA PRO A 118 -14.85 -4.71 -6.99
C PRO A 118 -16.08 -5.55 -7.36
N LYS A 119 -17.30 -5.06 -7.05
CA LYS A 119 -18.57 -5.75 -7.34
C LYS A 119 -18.90 -5.83 -8.82
N SER A 120 -18.38 -4.90 -9.62
CA SER A 120 -18.56 -4.91 -11.07
C SER A 120 -17.83 -6.06 -11.78
N PHE A 121 -17.07 -6.89 -11.05
CA PHE A 121 -16.26 -7.99 -11.58
C PHE A 121 -16.64 -9.37 -11.00
N GLU A 122 -17.68 -9.47 -10.18
CA GLU A 122 -18.17 -10.73 -9.59
C GLU A 122 -19.30 -11.42 -10.40
N GLU A 123 -19.44 -11.12 -11.70
CA GLU A 123 -20.46 -11.72 -12.60
C GLU A 123 -20.16 -13.15 -13.07
#